data_AF-A0A023ENL5-F1
#
_entry.id   AF-A0A023ENL5-F1
#
_cell.length_a   1.000
_cell.length_b   1.000
_cell.length_c   1.000
_cell.angle_alpha   90.00
_cell.angle_beta   90.00
_cell.angle_gamma   90.00
#
_symmetry.space_group_name_H-M   'P 1'
#
loop_
_entity.id
_entity.type
_entity.pdbx_description
1 polymer ?
#
loop_
_entity_poly.entity_id
_entity_poly.type
_entity_poly.pdbx_seq_one_letter_code
_entity_poly.pdbx_strand_id
1 'polypeptide(L)'
;MVFEDITKRDYQMKYSQLNLDEAKIVYTKLSRWHAASMYLADTLPITTELDNSLGKLMDSEFSNLWLGHIATLAKLCGGWPGFESYTERLENMKGFILTKLKEIYQVKPTNLFNVLNHGDMHSKNMMFKIEEGVTTDILLLDYQISFWGSPACDIIYSLYNTCSVETRDNHRDELIKFYHDELTATLNKFGYLKKMPTLLDLHVEIVKCGHLETFLCCTFLPFMILSFEELMPASTENPEEGVELDFADKEKMEGIMLKVFQHPAYVSVIQRYLPTLLHKGYLDL
;
A
#
# COMPACT_ATOMS: atom_id res chain seq x y z
N MET A 1 -6.01 -21.57 -14.65
CA MET A 1 -4.67 -21.43 -15.26
C MET A 1 -3.69 -22.10 -14.33
N VAL A 2 -2.81 -22.99 -14.81
CA VAL A 2 -1.74 -23.60 -13.98
C VAL A 2 -0.44 -22.90 -14.36
N PHE A 3 0.14 -22.15 -13.42
CA PHE A 3 1.41 -21.46 -13.64
C PHE A 3 2.59 -22.42 -13.43
N GLU A 4 3.72 -22.12 -14.09
CA GLU A 4 4.97 -22.84 -13.85
C GLU A 4 5.42 -22.64 -12.40
N ASP A 5 5.88 -23.71 -11.77
CA ASP A 5 6.47 -23.67 -10.44
C ASP A 5 7.85 -22.99 -10.50
N ILE A 6 7.86 -21.68 -10.23
CA ILE A 6 9.05 -20.84 -10.27
C ILE A 6 10.01 -21.07 -9.09
N THR A 7 9.63 -21.86 -8.08
CA THR A 7 10.57 -22.27 -7.02
C THR A 7 11.74 -23.07 -7.58
N LYS A 8 11.54 -23.73 -8.73
CA LYS A 8 12.58 -24.43 -9.50
C LYS A 8 13.58 -23.50 -10.18
N ARG A 9 13.38 -22.18 -10.10
CA ARG A 9 14.27 -21.14 -10.64
C ARG A 9 14.90 -20.29 -9.53
N ASP A 10 15.03 -20.86 -8.34
CA ASP A 10 15.65 -20.25 -7.14
C ASP A 10 14.92 -19.00 -6.62
N TYR A 11 13.61 -18.92 -6.88
CA TYR A 11 12.75 -17.90 -6.30
C TYR A 11 12.10 -18.40 -5.02
N GLN A 12 12.06 -17.54 -4.01
CA GLN A 12 11.47 -17.82 -2.71
C GLN A 12 10.58 -16.68 -2.22
N MET A 13 9.64 -17.02 -1.34
CA MET A 13 8.83 -16.06 -0.62
C MET A 13 9.68 -15.36 0.43
N LYS A 14 9.43 -14.06 0.62
CA LYS A 14 10.04 -13.28 1.70
C LYS A 14 8.94 -12.49 2.41
N TYR A 15 8.94 -12.53 3.73
CA TYR A 15 7.91 -11.89 4.56
C TYR A 15 8.38 -10.60 5.25
N SER A 16 9.68 -10.32 5.27
CA SER A 16 10.20 -9.08 5.85
C SER A 16 10.04 -7.89 4.90
N GLN A 17 9.90 -6.70 5.50
CA GLN A 17 9.81 -5.44 4.78
C GLN A 17 11.10 -5.15 4.01
N LEU A 18 11.00 -4.38 2.93
CA LEU A 18 12.13 -4.11 2.04
C LEU A 18 13.00 -2.95 2.55
N ASN A 19 14.31 -3.19 2.52
CA ASN A 19 15.29 -2.11 2.62
C ASN A 19 15.34 -1.30 1.30
N LEU A 20 16.19 -0.26 1.24
CA LEU A 20 16.31 0.60 0.06
C LEU A 20 16.70 -0.16 -1.21
N ASP A 21 17.70 -1.05 -1.13
CA ASP A 21 18.23 -1.74 -2.31
C ASP A 21 17.19 -2.69 -2.90
N GLU A 22 16.47 -3.40 -2.05
CA GLU A 22 15.38 -4.28 -2.46
C GLU A 22 14.19 -3.50 -3.02
N ALA A 23 13.85 -2.37 -2.39
CA ALA A 23 12.80 -1.49 -2.88
C ALA A 23 13.14 -0.96 -4.28
N LYS A 24 14.41 -0.62 -4.56
CA LYS A 24 14.85 -0.23 -5.91
C LYS A 24 14.64 -1.36 -6.93
N ILE A 25 14.94 -2.61 -6.60
CA ILE A 25 14.68 -3.76 -7.51
C ILE A 25 13.18 -3.87 -7.83
N VAL A 26 12.32 -3.75 -6.82
CA VAL A 26 10.86 -3.75 -7.01
C VAL A 26 10.41 -2.57 -7.88
N TYR A 27 10.95 -1.37 -7.64
CA TYR A 27 10.58 -0.15 -8.37
C TYR A 27 11.07 -0.18 -9.82
N THR A 28 12.16 -0.89 -10.11
CA THR A 28 12.59 -1.20 -11.47
C THR A 28 11.57 -2.09 -12.19
N LYS A 29 11.01 -3.12 -11.54
CA LYS A 29 9.96 -3.97 -12.17
C LYS A 29 8.65 -3.20 -12.34
N LEU A 30 8.23 -2.46 -11.31
CA LEU A 30 7.01 -1.66 -11.32
C LEU A 30 7.04 -0.58 -12.41
N SER A 31 8.14 0.16 -12.53
CA SER A 31 8.29 1.18 -13.58
C SER A 31 8.28 0.59 -14.98
N ARG A 32 8.86 -0.59 -15.19
CA ARG A 32 8.80 -1.30 -16.48
C ARG A 32 7.40 -1.80 -16.81
N TRP A 33 6.69 -2.35 -15.82
CA TRP A 33 5.28 -2.73 -15.95
C TRP A 33 4.41 -1.53 -16.35
N HIS A 34 4.56 -0.41 -15.65
CA HIS A 34 3.86 0.83 -15.96
C HIS A 34 4.23 1.39 -17.35
N ALA A 35 5.51 1.44 -17.69
CA ALA A 35 5.97 1.88 -19.02
C ALA A 35 5.38 1.01 -20.15
N ALA A 36 5.37 -0.30 -19.96
CA ALA A 36 4.81 -1.24 -20.94
C ALA A 36 3.31 -1.01 -21.12
N SER A 37 2.59 -0.81 -20.02
CA SER A 37 1.15 -0.52 -20.06
C SER A 37 0.83 0.78 -20.80
N MET A 38 1.61 1.85 -20.55
CA MET A 38 1.46 3.13 -21.25
C MET A 38 1.74 3.00 -22.74
N TYR A 39 2.78 2.26 -23.10
CA TYR A 39 3.15 2.02 -24.49
C TYR A 39 2.09 1.22 -25.24
N LEU A 40 1.51 0.21 -24.59
CA LEU A 40 0.53 -0.69 -25.18
C LEU A 40 -0.90 -0.15 -25.17
N ALA A 41 -1.19 0.91 -24.40
CA ALA A 41 -2.54 1.43 -24.15
C ALA A 41 -3.39 1.64 -25.42
N ASP A 42 -2.80 2.12 -26.52
CA ASP A 42 -3.54 2.36 -27.78
C ASP A 42 -3.74 1.09 -28.63
N THR A 43 -2.91 0.07 -28.40
CA THR A 43 -2.85 -1.14 -29.22
C THR A 43 -3.47 -2.36 -28.55
N LEU A 44 -3.61 -2.33 -27.23
CA LEU A 44 -4.11 -3.42 -26.41
C LEU A 44 -5.17 -2.90 -25.43
N PRO A 45 -6.44 -2.77 -25.87
CA PRO A 45 -7.51 -2.11 -25.12
C PRO A 45 -7.72 -2.64 -23.70
N ILE A 46 -7.52 -3.95 -23.49
CA ILE A 46 -7.64 -4.60 -22.18
C ILE A 46 -6.79 -3.91 -21.09
N THR A 47 -5.66 -3.30 -21.45
CA THR A 47 -4.84 -2.54 -20.49
C THR A 47 -5.56 -1.35 -19.89
N THR A 48 -6.48 -0.72 -20.64
CA THR A 48 -7.23 0.47 -20.22
C THR A 48 -8.64 0.17 -19.71
N GLU A 49 -9.13 -1.05 -19.94
CA GLU A 49 -10.48 -1.50 -19.55
C GLU A 49 -10.51 -2.17 -18.17
N LEU A 50 -9.35 -2.60 -17.65
CA LEU A 50 -9.26 -3.19 -16.31
C LEU A 50 -9.59 -2.15 -15.24
N ASP A 51 -10.51 -2.54 -14.34
CA ASP A 51 -10.93 -1.75 -13.19
C ASP A 51 -11.21 -2.68 -12.00
N ASN A 52 -10.32 -3.59 -11.65
CA ASN A 52 -10.52 -4.47 -10.49
C ASN A 52 -10.01 -3.82 -9.18
N SER A 53 -9.96 -2.49 -9.16
CA SER A 53 -9.30 -1.70 -8.12
C SER A 53 -9.85 -1.95 -6.71
N LEU A 54 -9.03 -1.66 -5.70
CA LEU A 54 -9.46 -1.57 -4.29
C LEU A 54 -10.68 -0.64 -4.11
N GLY A 55 -10.88 0.33 -5.01
CA GLY A 55 -12.07 1.18 -5.04
C GLY A 55 -13.38 0.39 -5.06
N LYS A 56 -13.44 -0.76 -5.76
CA LYS A 56 -14.63 -1.63 -5.78
C LYS A 56 -14.88 -2.33 -4.45
N LEU A 57 -13.83 -2.55 -3.66
CA LEU A 57 -13.94 -3.15 -2.33
C LEU A 57 -14.42 -2.14 -1.28
N MET A 58 -14.44 -0.84 -1.58
CA MET A 58 -14.97 0.19 -0.68
C MET A 58 -16.49 0.13 -0.47
N ASP A 59 -17.22 -0.71 -1.22
CA ASP A 59 -18.65 -1.01 -1.04
C ASP A 59 -18.91 -2.40 -0.43
N SER A 60 -17.85 -3.11 -0.03
CA SER A 60 -17.95 -4.49 0.46
C SER A 60 -18.10 -4.58 1.98
N GLU A 61 -18.23 -5.80 2.50
CA GLU A 61 -18.22 -6.08 3.93
C GLU A 61 -16.92 -5.62 4.64
N PHE A 62 -15.80 -5.51 3.91
CA PHE A 62 -14.53 -5.02 4.43
C PHE A 62 -14.57 -3.54 4.83
N SER A 63 -15.49 -2.76 4.26
CA SER A 63 -15.62 -1.32 4.56
C SER A 63 -15.87 -1.07 6.04
N ASN A 64 -16.77 -1.83 6.66
CA ASN A 64 -17.07 -1.67 8.09
C ASN A 64 -15.86 -2.01 8.96
N LEU A 65 -15.08 -3.02 8.57
CA LEU A 65 -13.86 -3.41 9.27
C LEU A 65 -12.84 -2.25 9.25
N TRP A 66 -12.56 -1.69 8.07
CA TRP A 66 -11.60 -0.59 7.94
C TRP A 66 -12.05 0.69 8.65
N LEU A 67 -13.36 1.03 8.60
CA LEU A 67 -13.89 2.15 9.38
C LEU A 67 -13.78 1.88 10.89
N GLY A 68 -13.97 0.64 11.33
CA GLY A 68 -13.75 0.22 12.73
C GLY A 68 -12.29 0.39 13.18
N HIS A 69 -11.33 0.10 12.31
CA HIS A 69 -9.91 0.37 12.58
C HIS A 69 -9.64 1.87 12.78
N ILE A 70 -10.17 2.72 11.91
CA ILE A 70 -10.05 4.19 12.02
C ILE A 70 -10.68 4.69 13.33
N ALA A 71 -11.86 4.18 13.69
CA ALA A 71 -12.55 4.53 14.93
C ALA A 71 -11.77 4.09 16.18
N THR A 72 -11.14 2.92 16.12
CA THR A 72 -10.27 2.40 17.19
C THR A 72 -9.07 3.33 17.38
N LEU A 73 -8.39 3.71 16.29
CA LEU A 73 -7.29 4.67 16.35
C LEU A 73 -7.75 6.03 16.89
N ALA A 74 -8.90 6.54 16.45
CA ALA A 74 -9.46 7.80 16.92
C ALA A 74 -9.67 7.78 18.44
N LYS A 75 -10.27 6.72 18.98
CA LYS A 75 -10.45 6.53 20.42
C LYS A 75 -9.13 6.51 21.19
N LEU A 76 -8.11 5.83 20.65
CA LEU A 76 -6.78 5.76 21.27
C LEU A 76 -6.08 7.12 21.30
N CYS A 77 -6.20 7.92 20.24
CA CYS A 77 -5.64 9.26 20.16
C CYS A 77 -6.14 10.16 21.31
N GLY A 78 -7.40 10.04 21.71
CA GLY A 78 -7.97 10.78 22.83
C GLY A 78 -7.31 10.50 24.19
N GLY A 79 -6.61 9.37 24.33
CA GLY A 79 -5.85 9.02 25.54
C GLY A 79 -4.36 9.32 25.47
N TRP A 80 -3.86 9.79 24.32
CA TRP A 80 -2.45 10.08 24.12
C TRP A 80 -2.16 11.58 24.31
N PRO A 81 -1.25 11.95 25.23
CA PRO A 81 -0.90 13.35 25.46
C PRO A 81 -0.46 14.06 24.17
N GLY A 82 -1.15 15.14 23.81
CA GLY A 82 -0.85 15.94 22.60
C GLY A 82 -1.50 15.41 21.32
N PHE A 83 -2.31 14.34 21.38
CA PHE A 83 -3.03 13.78 20.24
C PHE A 83 -4.57 13.86 20.39
N GLU A 84 -5.07 14.55 21.40
CA GLU A 84 -6.49 14.57 21.75
C GLU A 84 -7.35 15.08 20.58
N SER A 85 -6.87 16.10 19.86
CA SER A 85 -7.53 16.68 18.69
C SER A 85 -7.66 15.73 17.49
N TYR A 86 -6.86 14.66 17.42
CA TYR A 86 -6.97 13.70 16.32
C TYR A 86 -8.20 12.81 16.44
N THR A 87 -8.79 12.68 17.62
CA THR A 87 -10.04 11.95 17.83
C THR A 87 -11.14 12.45 16.90
N GLU A 88 -11.46 13.75 16.98
CA GLU A 88 -12.50 14.37 16.17
C GLU A 88 -12.14 14.38 14.68
N ARG A 89 -10.87 14.63 14.34
CA ARG A 89 -10.39 14.65 12.95
C ARG A 89 -10.54 13.29 12.27
N LEU A 90 -10.10 12.22 12.93
CA LEU A 90 -10.20 10.86 12.39
C LEU A 90 -11.66 10.42 12.30
N GLU A 91 -12.51 10.79 13.26
CA GLU A 91 -13.95 10.52 13.23
C GLU A 91 -14.65 11.25 12.06
N ASN A 92 -14.34 12.52 11.83
CA ASN A 92 -14.86 13.27 10.69
C ASN A 92 -14.39 12.65 9.36
N MET A 93 -13.09 12.41 9.24
CA MET A 93 -12.47 11.79 8.07
C MET A 93 -13.08 10.41 7.76
N LYS A 94 -13.35 9.60 8.78
CA LYS A 94 -13.99 8.28 8.65
C LYS A 94 -15.31 8.35 7.88
N GLY A 95 -16.08 9.44 8.01
CA GLY A 95 -17.34 9.65 7.28
C GLY A 95 -17.19 9.80 5.76
N PHE A 96 -16.01 10.21 5.28
CA PHE A 96 -15.78 10.58 3.88
C PHE A 96 -14.69 9.75 3.18
N ILE A 97 -13.82 9.08 3.95
CA ILE A 97 -12.60 8.44 3.43
C ILE A 97 -12.90 7.39 2.36
N LEU A 98 -13.94 6.55 2.51
CA LEU A 98 -14.25 5.52 1.51
C LEU A 98 -14.67 6.12 0.17
N THR A 99 -15.49 7.18 0.20
CA THR A 99 -15.85 7.94 -1.02
C THR A 99 -14.59 8.52 -1.66
N LYS A 100 -13.68 9.07 -0.86
CA LYS A 100 -12.43 9.64 -1.36
C LYS A 100 -11.50 8.58 -1.98
N LEU A 101 -11.46 7.38 -1.42
CA LEU A 101 -10.68 6.27 -1.95
C LEU A 101 -11.26 5.78 -3.27
N LYS A 102 -12.58 5.61 -3.38
CA LYS A 102 -13.24 5.27 -4.67
C LYS A 102 -12.86 6.27 -5.76
N GLU A 103 -12.91 7.55 -5.41
CA GLU A 103 -12.46 8.63 -6.29
C GLU A 103 -11.00 8.47 -6.71
N ILE A 104 -10.09 8.10 -5.81
CA ILE A 104 -8.66 7.95 -6.11
C ILE A 104 -8.41 6.84 -7.15
N TYR A 105 -9.18 5.75 -7.07
CA TYR A 105 -9.03 4.60 -7.96
C TYR A 105 -9.70 4.77 -9.34
N GLN A 106 -10.45 5.86 -9.56
CA GLN A 106 -11.09 6.14 -10.84
C GLN A 106 -10.16 6.88 -11.81
N VAL A 107 -10.27 6.56 -13.09
CA VAL A 107 -9.67 7.35 -14.17
C VAL A 107 -10.38 8.70 -14.26
N LYS A 108 -9.63 9.80 -14.10
CA LYS A 108 -10.18 11.16 -14.20
C LYS A 108 -9.51 11.95 -15.31
N PRO A 109 -10.24 12.89 -15.94
CA PRO A 109 -9.64 13.86 -16.87
C PRO A 109 -8.55 14.72 -16.23
N THR A 110 -8.57 14.86 -14.91
CA THR A 110 -7.58 15.60 -14.13
C THR A 110 -6.32 14.80 -13.83
N ASN A 111 -6.28 13.49 -14.12
CA ASN A 111 -5.06 12.69 -13.98
C ASN A 111 -4.04 13.15 -15.03
N LEU A 112 -2.80 13.37 -14.62
CA LEU A 112 -1.76 13.86 -15.53
C LEU A 112 -1.24 12.77 -16.47
N PHE A 113 -1.32 11.51 -16.03
CA PHE A 113 -1.08 10.32 -16.83
C PHE A 113 -1.65 9.10 -16.09
N ASN A 114 -1.93 8.03 -16.84
CA ASN A 114 -2.45 6.78 -16.30
C ASN A 114 -1.57 5.61 -16.72
N VAL A 115 -1.56 4.58 -15.90
CA VAL A 115 -0.85 3.31 -16.07
C VAL A 115 -1.79 2.18 -15.69
N LEU A 116 -1.46 0.95 -16.10
CA LEU A 116 -2.09 -0.23 -15.53
C LEU A 116 -1.41 -0.51 -14.19
N ASN A 117 -2.05 -0.17 -13.09
CA ASN A 117 -1.56 -0.50 -11.76
C ASN A 117 -1.68 -2.01 -11.53
N HIS A 118 -0.68 -2.58 -10.85
CA HIS A 118 -0.75 -3.92 -10.28
C HIS A 118 -1.90 -4.01 -9.27
N GLY A 119 -2.02 -3.01 -8.39
CA GLY A 119 -3.09 -2.85 -7.41
C GLY A 119 -2.79 -3.48 -6.04
N ASP A 120 -1.98 -4.54 -5.99
CA ASP A 120 -1.65 -5.26 -4.73
C ASP A 120 -0.15 -5.47 -4.46
N MET A 121 0.61 -4.37 -4.45
CA MET A 121 2.07 -4.42 -4.25
C MET A 121 2.45 -4.62 -2.78
N HIS A 122 2.43 -5.88 -2.32
CA HIS A 122 2.93 -6.31 -1.00
C HIS A 122 3.85 -7.53 -1.11
N SER A 123 4.73 -7.75 -0.11
CA SER A 123 5.77 -8.80 -0.17
C SER A 123 5.27 -10.22 -0.43
N LYS A 124 4.04 -10.56 0.00
CA LYS A 124 3.43 -11.89 -0.27
C LYS A 124 3.00 -12.09 -1.73
N ASN A 125 2.94 -11.03 -2.53
CA ASN A 125 2.68 -11.09 -3.97
C ASN A 125 3.98 -10.88 -4.75
N MET A 126 5.12 -11.15 -4.11
CA MET A 126 6.44 -11.03 -4.69
C MET A 126 7.25 -12.28 -4.39
N MET A 127 7.94 -12.77 -5.41
CA MET A 127 8.92 -13.85 -5.28
C MET A 127 10.31 -13.27 -5.50
N PHE A 128 11.23 -13.59 -4.60
CA PHE A 128 12.57 -13.00 -4.56
C PHE A 128 13.60 -14.04 -4.96
N LYS A 129 14.51 -13.67 -5.85
CA LYS A 129 15.73 -14.43 -6.12
C LYS A 129 16.83 -13.88 -5.23
N ILE A 130 17.45 -14.75 -4.43
CA ILE A 130 18.49 -14.35 -3.48
C ILE A 130 19.76 -15.14 -3.76
N GLU A 131 20.84 -14.43 -4.09
CA GLU A 131 22.15 -15.00 -4.36
C GLU A 131 23.12 -14.47 -3.30
N GLU A 132 23.80 -15.38 -2.58
CA GLU A 132 24.76 -15.03 -1.52
C GLU A 132 24.18 -14.08 -0.43
N GLY A 133 22.88 -14.22 -0.14
CA GLY A 133 22.19 -13.42 0.86
C GLY A 133 21.73 -12.03 0.36
N VAL A 134 21.94 -11.73 -0.93
CA VAL A 134 21.52 -10.48 -1.57
C VAL A 134 20.35 -10.76 -2.53
N THR A 135 19.29 -9.98 -2.43
CA THR A 135 18.19 -10.02 -3.40
C THR A 135 18.70 -9.52 -4.75
N THR A 136 18.62 -10.34 -5.80
CA THR A 136 19.11 -9.99 -7.15
C THR A 136 18.00 -9.85 -8.18
N ASP A 137 16.84 -10.47 -7.96
CA ASP A 137 15.67 -10.29 -8.82
C ASP A 137 14.35 -10.46 -8.04
N ILE A 138 13.28 -9.90 -8.60
CA ILE A 138 11.91 -10.11 -8.10
C ILE A 138 10.93 -10.40 -9.24
N LEU A 139 9.94 -11.24 -8.93
CA LEU A 139 8.78 -11.51 -9.77
C LEU A 139 7.53 -11.05 -9.03
N LEU A 140 6.71 -10.26 -9.71
CA LEU A 140 5.38 -9.87 -9.24
C LEU A 140 4.40 -11.00 -9.55
N LEU A 141 3.48 -11.23 -8.62
CA LEU A 141 2.42 -12.24 -8.70
C LEU A 141 1.08 -11.57 -8.42
N ASP A 142 0.00 -12.26 -8.81
CA ASP A 142 -1.37 -11.91 -8.44
C ASP A 142 -1.87 -10.52 -8.91
N TYR A 143 -2.33 -10.49 -10.16
CA TYR A 143 -2.85 -9.31 -10.84
C TYR A 143 -4.37 -9.15 -10.71
N GLN A 144 -5.00 -9.80 -9.71
CA GLN A 144 -6.46 -9.88 -9.63
C GLN A 144 -7.15 -8.53 -9.43
N ILE A 145 -6.49 -7.59 -8.76
CA ILE A 145 -7.01 -6.23 -8.50
C ILE A 145 -6.35 -5.14 -9.36
N SER A 146 -5.75 -5.52 -10.49
CA SER A 146 -5.17 -4.55 -11.43
C SER A 146 -6.22 -3.63 -12.04
N PHE A 147 -5.83 -2.37 -12.26
CA PHE A 147 -6.73 -1.35 -12.79
C PHE A 147 -5.97 -0.24 -13.51
N TRP A 148 -6.61 0.36 -14.52
CA TRP A 148 -6.08 1.51 -15.22
C TRP A 148 -6.33 2.79 -14.41
N GLY A 149 -5.30 3.57 -14.11
CA GLY A 149 -5.45 4.79 -13.31
C GLY A 149 -4.12 5.46 -12.95
N SER A 150 -4.16 6.34 -11.94
CA SER A 150 -2.97 7.07 -11.50
C SER A 150 -1.89 6.12 -10.97
N PRO A 151 -0.61 6.26 -11.37
CA PRO A 151 0.50 5.43 -10.85
C PRO A 151 0.76 5.67 -9.36
N ALA A 152 0.23 6.77 -8.81
CA ALA A 152 0.36 7.09 -7.41
C ALA A 152 -0.23 6.00 -6.50
N CYS A 153 -1.21 5.23 -6.98
CA CYS A 153 -1.83 4.18 -6.20
C CYS A 153 -0.83 3.07 -5.85
N ASP A 154 -0.16 2.48 -6.84
CA ASP A 154 0.87 1.46 -6.59
C ASP A 154 2.08 2.01 -5.82
N ILE A 155 2.48 3.26 -6.09
CA ILE A 155 3.63 3.88 -5.40
C ILE A 155 3.32 4.11 -3.92
N ILE A 156 2.16 4.71 -3.60
CA ILE A 156 1.74 4.90 -2.20
C ILE A 156 1.52 3.53 -1.55
N TYR A 157 0.83 2.61 -2.21
CA TYR A 157 0.58 1.28 -1.65
C TYR A 157 1.88 0.55 -1.30
N SER A 158 2.84 0.49 -2.23
CA SER A 158 4.13 -0.18 -2.00
C SER A 158 4.99 0.49 -0.93
N LEU A 159 4.98 1.82 -0.81
CA LEU A 159 5.67 2.52 0.28
C LEU A 159 5.15 2.11 1.67
N TYR A 160 3.85 1.80 1.80
CA TYR A 160 3.25 1.46 3.09
C TYR A 160 3.18 -0.04 3.36
N ASN A 161 2.97 -0.85 2.33
CA ASN A 161 2.76 -2.30 2.44
C ASN A 161 3.99 -3.13 2.07
N THR A 162 5.05 -2.54 1.50
CA THR A 162 6.24 -3.30 1.11
C THR A 162 7.51 -2.76 1.77
N CYS A 163 7.70 -1.45 1.77
CA CYS A 163 8.91 -0.84 2.29
C CYS A 163 8.95 -0.84 3.82
N SER A 164 10.15 -0.97 4.38
CA SER A 164 10.35 -0.80 5.81
C SER A 164 10.04 0.62 6.26
N VAL A 165 9.76 0.80 7.56
CA VAL A 165 9.58 2.14 8.15
C VAL A 165 10.79 3.02 7.88
N GLU A 166 12.00 2.48 8.06
CA GLU A 166 13.26 3.20 7.83
C GLU A 166 13.42 3.61 6.36
N THR A 167 13.18 2.68 5.42
CA THR A 167 13.24 2.95 3.99
C THR A 167 12.26 4.05 3.61
N ARG A 168 11.01 3.96 4.09
CA ARG A 168 9.98 4.94 3.79
C ARG A 168 10.32 6.31 4.37
N ASP A 169 10.80 6.39 5.60
CA ASP A 169 11.03 7.67 6.27
C ASP A 169 12.24 8.41 5.70
N ASN A 170 13.29 7.67 5.33
CA ASN A 170 14.57 8.26 4.91
C ASN A 170 14.74 8.32 3.39
N HIS A 171 14.03 7.49 2.61
CA HIS A 171 14.29 7.32 1.18
C HIS A 171 13.04 7.41 0.30
N ARG A 172 11.90 7.90 0.82
CA ARG A 172 10.67 8.07 0.03
C ARG A 172 10.91 8.85 -1.27
N ASP A 173 11.47 10.05 -1.17
CA ASP A 173 11.65 10.92 -2.34
C ASP A 173 12.71 10.36 -3.29
N GLU A 174 13.73 9.68 -2.75
CA GLU A 174 14.72 8.95 -3.53
C GLU A 174 14.07 7.84 -4.36
N LEU A 175 13.17 7.04 -3.75
CA LEU A 175 12.44 5.98 -4.44
C LEU A 175 11.47 6.51 -5.49
N ILE A 176 10.74 7.59 -5.19
CA ILE A 176 9.83 8.24 -6.17
C ILE A 176 10.61 8.72 -7.38
N LYS A 177 11.74 9.39 -7.15
CA LYS A 177 12.64 9.84 -8.22
C LYS A 177 13.20 8.64 -9.00
N PHE A 178 13.68 7.62 -8.31
CA PHE A 178 14.24 6.42 -8.94
C PHE A 178 13.21 5.71 -9.84
N TYR A 179 11.97 5.55 -9.37
CA TYR A 179 10.87 5.03 -10.18
C TYR A 179 10.62 5.87 -11.43
N HIS A 180 10.62 7.20 -11.31
CA HIS A 180 10.40 8.11 -12.44
C HIS A 180 11.53 8.00 -13.48
N ASP A 181 12.78 7.94 -13.03
CA ASP A 181 13.94 7.79 -13.91
C ASP A 181 13.85 6.45 -14.69
N GLU A 182 13.54 5.34 -14.01
CA GLU A 182 13.38 4.03 -14.67
C GLU A 182 12.16 3.98 -15.61
N LEU A 183 11.04 4.61 -15.24
CA LEU A 183 9.83 4.71 -16.07
C LEU A 183 10.15 5.43 -17.38
N THR A 184 10.76 6.60 -17.29
CA THR A 184 11.09 7.42 -18.46
C THR A 184 12.20 6.79 -19.31
N ALA A 185 13.21 6.17 -18.70
CA ALA A 185 14.22 5.41 -19.42
C ALA A 185 13.60 4.24 -20.19
N THR A 186 12.63 3.54 -19.60
CA THR A 186 11.95 2.40 -20.24
C THR A 186 11.03 2.85 -21.38
N LEU A 187 10.24 3.91 -21.18
CA LEU A 187 9.40 4.50 -22.23
C LEU A 187 10.23 4.96 -23.44
N ASN A 188 11.39 5.58 -23.19
CA ASN A 188 12.33 5.96 -24.26
C ASN A 188 12.83 4.73 -25.04
N LYS A 189 13.16 3.63 -24.35
CA LYS A 189 13.59 2.37 -25.00
C LYS A 189 12.49 1.75 -25.86
N PHE A 190 11.22 1.89 -25.47
CA PHE A 190 10.08 1.45 -26.28
C PHE A 190 9.77 2.36 -27.47
N GLY A 191 10.39 3.55 -27.54
CA GLY A 191 10.07 4.55 -28.56
C GLY A 191 8.71 5.19 -28.32
N TYR A 192 8.35 5.48 -27.07
CA TYR A 192 7.10 6.14 -26.72
C TYR A 192 7.07 7.58 -27.28
N LEU A 193 6.17 7.83 -28.24
CA LEU A 193 6.12 9.11 -28.99
C LEU A 193 5.19 10.16 -28.39
N LYS A 194 4.44 9.82 -27.34
CA LYS A 194 3.54 10.78 -26.65
C LYS A 194 4.32 11.63 -25.64
N LYS A 195 3.63 12.57 -24.99
CA LYS A 195 4.20 13.40 -23.91
C LYS A 195 4.72 12.48 -22.78
N MET A 196 6.01 12.60 -22.48
CA MET A 196 6.63 11.93 -21.34
C MET A 196 6.17 12.57 -20.02
N PRO A 197 5.81 11.77 -19.00
CA PRO A 197 5.51 12.30 -17.68
C PRO A 197 6.75 12.94 -17.06
N THR A 198 6.59 14.13 -16.47
CA THR A 198 7.65 14.77 -15.68
C THR A 198 7.63 14.29 -14.23
N LEU A 199 8.73 14.48 -13.50
CA LEU A 199 8.78 14.18 -12.07
C LEU A 199 7.75 15.01 -11.29
N LEU A 200 7.51 16.26 -11.72
CA LEU A 200 6.47 17.11 -11.16
C LEU A 200 5.07 16.52 -11.40
N ASP A 201 4.79 16.02 -12.61
CA ASP A 201 3.51 15.36 -12.90
C ASP A 201 3.28 14.19 -11.93
N LEU A 202 4.32 13.39 -11.69
CA LEU A 202 4.25 12.28 -10.73
C LEU A 202 3.99 12.76 -9.29
N HIS A 203 4.70 13.79 -8.82
CA HIS A 203 4.45 14.34 -7.48
C HIS A 203 3.04 14.90 -7.33
N VAL A 204 2.52 15.57 -8.37
CA VAL A 204 1.14 16.07 -8.36
C VAL A 204 0.14 14.92 -8.24
N GLU A 205 0.35 13.82 -8.97
CA GLU A 205 -0.48 12.62 -8.84
C GLU A 205 -0.40 12.02 -7.42
N ILE A 206 0.80 11.90 -6.84
CA ILE A 206 0.99 11.42 -5.46
C ILE A 206 0.25 12.30 -4.45
N VAL A 207 0.32 13.63 -4.62
CA VAL A 207 -0.38 14.56 -3.72
C VAL A 207 -1.90 14.42 -3.84
N LYS A 208 -2.45 14.29 -5.05
CA LYS A 208 -3.90 14.06 -5.27
C LYS A 208 -4.39 12.79 -4.60
N CYS A 209 -3.55 11.76 -4.56
CA CYS A 209 -3.84 10.47 -3.96
C CYS A 209 -3.49 10.39 -2.46
N GLY A 210 -3.11 11.50 -1.81
CA GLY A 210 -2.62 11.53 -0.43
C GLY A 210 -3.55 10.90 0.63
N HIS A 211 -4.87 10.91 0.43
CA HIS A 211 -5.79 10.26 1.36
C HIS A 211 -5.65 8.73 1.40
N LEU A 212 -5.09 8.11 0.35
CA LEU A 212 -4.69 6.70 0.37
C LEU A 212 -3.58 6.46 1.39
N GLU A 213 -2.65 7.40 1.55
CA GLU A 213 -1.59 7.35 2.56
C GLU A 213 -2.19 7.27 3.97
N THR A 214 -3.12 8.18 4.26
CA THR A 214 -3.83 8.23 5.55
C THR A 214 -4.57 6.93 5.81
N PHE A 215 -5.32 6.45 4.82
CA PHE A 215 -6.08 5.20 4.93
C PHE A 215 -5.16 4.03 5.28
N LEU A 216 -4.05 3.84 4.56
CA LEU A 216 -3.12 2.75 4.80
C LEU A 216 -2.49 2.84 6.20
N CYS A 217 -2.12 4.04 6.66
CA CYS A 217 -1.59 4.26 8.01
C CYS A 217 -2.59 3.88 9.12
N CYS A 218 -3.87 4.20 8.92
CA CYS A 218 -4.91 4.01 9.92
C CYS A 218 -5.52 2.61 9.91
N THR A 219 -5.21 1.77 8.91
CA THR A 219 -5.90 0.47 8.72
C THR A 219 -4.95 -0.69 8.49
N PHE A 220 -4.01 -0.61 7.54
CA PHE A 220 -3.14 -1.72 7.14
C PHE A 220 -1.79 -1.74 7.84
N LEU A 221 -1.23 -0.55 8.13
CA LEU A 221 0.11 -0.41 8.68
C LEU A 221 0.46 -1.34 9.85
N PRO A 222 -0.38 -1.57 10.88
CA PRO A 222 -0.01 -2.48 11.96
C PRO A 222 0.23 -3.91 11.47
N PHE A 223 -0.56 -4.39 10.51
CA PHE A 223 -0.40 -5.74 9.93
C PHE A 223 0.86 -5.90 9.08
N MET A 224 1.48 -4.79 8.68
CA MET A 224 2.68 -4.79 7.85
C MET A 224 3.97 -4.66 8.64
N ILE A 225 3.91 -4.09 9.85
CA ILE A 225 5.08 -3.88 10.71
C ILE A 225 5.16 -4.92 11.85
N LEU A 226 4.05 -5.56 12.20
CA LEU A 226 4.00 -6.58 13.25
C LEU A 226 4.12 -7.97 12.64
N SER A 227 4.85 -8.84 13.34
CA SER A 227 4.87 -10.27 13.05
C SER A 227 3.53 -10.93 13.37
N PHE A 228 3.30 -12.11 12.82
CA PHE A 228 2.08 -12.88 13.12
C PHE A 228 1.93 -13.17 14.62
N GLU A 229 3.04 -13.44 15.32
CA GLU A 229 3.06 -13.67 16.77
C GLU A 229 2.68 -12.42 17.57
N GLU A 230 3.08 -11.23 17.12
CA GLU A 230 2.71 -9.96 17.74
C GLU A 230 1.26 -9.57 17.47
N LEU A 231 0.73 -9.91 16.29
CA LEU A 231 -0.68 -9.71 15.95
C LEU A 231 -1.60 -10.65 16.74
N MET A 232 -1.14 -11.88 16.92
CA MET A 232 -1.89 -12.99 17.52
C MET A 232 -1.10 -13.62 18.67
N PRO A 233 -0.87 -12.88 19.78
CA PRO A 233 -0.17 -13.44 20.93
C PRO A 233 -1.02 -14.60 21.46
N ALA A 234 -0.41 -15.79 21.55
CA ALA A 234 -1.08 -16.99 22.07
C ALA A 234 -1.78 -16.67 23.39
N SER A 235 -2.99 -17.18 23.58
CA SER A 235 -3.65 -17.09 24.89
C SER A 235 -2.73 -17.76 25.90
N THR A 236 -2.33 -17.02 26.94
CA THR A 236 -1.47 -17.53 28.02
C THR A 236 -2.11 -18.67 28.82
N GLU A 237 -3.38 -18.97 28.55
CA GLU A 237 -4.15 -19.99 29.25
C GLU A 237 -4.01 -21.39 28.62
N ASN A 238 -3.70 -21.51 27.32
CA ASN A 238 -3.49 -22.80 26.64
C ASN A 238 -2.59 -22.67 25.40
N PRO A 239 -1.26 -22.78 25.54
CA PRO A 239 -0.33 -22.65 24.41
C PRO A 239 -0.43 -23.78 23.35
N GLU A 240 -1.16 -24.87 23.63
CA GLU A 240 -1.42 -25.96 22.67
C GLU A 240 -2.68 -25.73 21.81
N GLU A 241 -3.61 -24.89 22.26
CA GLU A 241 -4.74 -24.44 21.47
C GLU A 241 -4.29 -23.19 20.70
N GLY A 242 -3.94 -23.34 19.42
CA GLY A 242 -3.63 -22.20 18.56
C GLY A 242 -4.75 -21.15 18.61
N VAL A 243 -4.43 -19.89 18.29
CA VAL A 243 -5.46 -18.84 18.33
C VAL A 243 -6.51 -19.10 17.25
N GLU A 244 -7.67 -19.62 17.66
CA GLU A 244 -8.79 -19.82 16.75
C GLU A 244 -9.41 -18.46 16.43
N LEU A 245 -9.13 -17.98 15.21
CA LEU A 245 -9.72 -16.77 14.65
C LEU A 245 -11.17 -17.08 14.23
N ASP A 246 -12.10 -16.83 15.14
CA ASP A 246 -13.51 -16.77 14.77
C ASP A 246 -13.84 -15.37 14.25
N PHE A 247 -13.76 -15.21 12.92
CA PHE A 247 -14.13 -13.96 12.25
C PHE A 247 -15.61 -13.59 12.42
N ALA A 248 -16.46 -14.51 12.89
CA ALA A 248 -17.86 -14.24 13.20
C ALA A 248 -18.04 -13.64 14.61
N ASP A 249 -17.09 -13.84 15.53
CA ASP A 249 -17.10 -13.25 16.87
C ASP A 249 -16.54 -11.82 16.84
N LYS A 250 -17.46 -10.86 16.65
CA LYS A 250 -17.12 -9.44 16.54
C LYS A 250 -16.45 -8.89 17.79
N GLU A 251 -16.85 -9.33 18.98
CA GLU A 251 -16.35 -8.77 20.24
C GLU A 251 -14.90 -9.24 20.49
N LYS A 252 -14.62 -10.53 20.19
CA LYS A 252 -13.26 -11.07 20.20
C LYS A 252 -12.36 -10.37 19.19
N MET A 253 -12.85 -10.15 17.96
CA MET A 253 -12.10 -9.46 16.91
C MET A 253 -11.83 -7.99 17.26
N GLU A 254 -12.78 -7.27 17.83
CA GLU A 254 -12.58 -5.90 18.33
C GLU A 254 -11.50 -5.85 19.42
N GLY A 255 -11.51 -6.82 20.34
CA GLY A 255 -10.49 -6.94 21.40
C GLY A 255 -9.08 -7.21 20.85
N ILE A 256 -8.95 -8.08 19.84
CA ILE A 256 -7.68 -8.33 19.14
C ILE A 256 -7.21 -7.05 18.44
N MET A 257 -8.10 -6.40 17.68
CA MET A 257 -7.76 -5.18 16.96
C MET A 257 -7.35 -4.04 17.88
N LEU A 258 -8.00 -3.88 19.03
CA LEU A 258 -7.59 -2.90 20.03
C LEU A 258 -6.15 -3.13 20.50
N LYS A 259 -5.76 -4.38 20.78
CA LYS A 259 -4.39 -4.73 21.19
C LYS A 259 -3.37 -4.43 20.08
N VAL A 260 -3.71 -4.78 18.84
CA VAL A 260 -2.88 -4.49 17.66
C VAL A 260 -2.61 -2.99 17.52
N PHE A 261 -3.66 -2.16 17.64
CA PHE A 261 -3.54 -0.70 17.55
C PHE A 261 -2.91 -0.05 18.79
N GLN A 262 -2.82 -0.76 19.91
CA GLN A 262 -2.07 -0.34 21.11
C GLN A 262 -0.61 -0.79 21.10
N HIS A 263 -0.19 -1.64 20.14
CA HIS A 263 1.15 -2.19 20.13
C HIS A 263 2.22 -1.09 20.05
N PRO A 264 3.26 -1.09 20.91
CA PRO A 264 4.24 0.00 20.96
C PRO A 264 4.92 0.29 19.62
N ALA A 265 5.22 -0.74 18.83
CA ALA A 265 5.81 -0.58 17.50
C ALA A 265 4.88 0.23 16.57
N TYR A 266 3.57 -0.06 16.58
CA TYR A 266 2.60 0.71 15.79
C TYR A 266 2.41 2.12 16.32
N VAL A 267 2.20 2.26 17.64
CA VAL A 267 2.00 3.56 18.29
C VAL A 267 3.16 4.51 18.00
N SER A 268 4.40 4.02 18.07
CA SER A 268 5.61 4.83 17.79
C SER A 268 5.67 5.35 16.35
N VAL A 269 5.07 4.62 15.38
CA VAL A 269 5.05 5.01 13.98
C VAL A 269 3.88 5.94 13.70
N ILE A 270 2.66 5.58 14.13
CA ILE A 270 1.47 6.38 13.83
C ILE A 270 1.51 7.76 14.51
N GLN A 271 2.09 7.87 15.70
CA GLN A 271 2.27 9.16 16.37
C GLN A 271 3.25 10.09 15.64
N ARG A 272 4.19 9.54 14.85
CA ARG A 272 5.04 10.35 13.97
C ARG A 272 4.32 10.76 12.69
N TYR A 273 3.45 9.89 12.16
CA TYR A 273 2.77 10.14 10.88
C TYR A 273 1.55 11.04 11.00
N LEU A 274 0.75 10.94 12.06
CA LEU A 274 -0.45 11.76 12.22
C LEU A 274 -0.16 13.28 12.07
N PRO A 275 0.89 13.85 12.68
CA PRO A 275 1.29 15.23 12.44
C PRO A 275 1.67 15.52 10.98
N THR A 276 2.42 14.63 10.33
CA THR A 276 2.78 14.78 8.92
C THR A 276 1.56 14.76 8.01
N LEU A 277 0.62 13.84 8.25
CA LEU A 277 -0.64 13.74 7.50
C LEU A 277 -1.50 14.98 7.72
N LEU A 278 -1.55 15.51 8.95
CA LEU A 278 -2.21 16.76 9.28
C LEU A 278 -1.60 17.93 8.50
N HIS A 279 -0.28 18.09 8.51
CA HIS A 279 0.39 19.20 7.82
C HIS A 279 0.24 19.14 6.29
N LYS A 280 0.06 17.94 5.73
CA LYS A 280 -0.27 17.74 4.31
C LYS A 280 -1.76 18.01 3.98
N GLY A 281 -2.61 18.21 5.00
CA GLY A 281 -4.06 18.37 4.84
C GLY A 281 -4.80 17.05 4.57
N TYR A 282 -4.16 15.89 4.78
CA TYR A 282 -4.77 14.59 4.47
C TYR A 282 -5.68 14.04 5.57
N LEU A 283 -5.86 14.81 6.65
CA LEU A 283 -6.84 14.56 7.72
C LEU A 283 -8.04 15.51 7.63
N ASP A 284 -8.03 16.46 6.70
CA ASP A 284 -9.10 17.44 6.51
C ASP A 284 -10.02 16.96 5.38
N LEU A 285 -10.99 16.10 5.72
CA LEU A 285 -12.05 15.61 4.83
C LEU A 285 -13.43 16.01 5.34
#